data_AF-A0AAV6KAD0-F1
#
_entry.id   AF-A0AAV6KAD0-F1
#
_cell.length_a   1.000
_cell.length_b   1.000
_cell.length_c   1.000
_cell.angle_alpha   90.00
_cell.angle_beta   90.00
_cell.angle_gamma   90.00
#
_symmetry.space_group_name_H-M   'P 1'
#
loop_
_entity.id
_entity.type
_entity.pdbx_description
1 polymer ?
#
loop_
_entity_poly.entity_id
_entity_poly.type
_entity_poly.pdbx_seq_one_letter_code
_entity_poly.pdbx_strand_id
1 'polypeptide(L)'
;MEGSSSGNNGSGDPDFGMFCFCGEPTPLRKSGTQKNPGRRFFGCANYKRTTITMQMKIEAMQKEIDAMLMRVRNGGKMNWNYLWIVVFCVVSYMFGKSNQ
;
A
#
# COMPACT_ATOMS: atom_id res chain seq x y z
N MET A 1 44.24 -31.57 -28.34
CA MET A 1 44.44 -31.94 -26.93
C MET A 1 43.98 -30.75 -26.10
N GLU A 2 42.90 -30.96 -25.34
CA GLU A 2 42.03 -29.93 -24.78
C GLU A 2 42.68 -29.20 -23.60
N GLY A 3 42.58 -27.86 -23.59
CA GLY A 3 43.00 -27.01 -22.48
C GLY A 3 41.98 -27.06 -21.36
N SER A 4 42.37 -27.58 -20.20
CA SER A 4 41.53 -27.75 -19.02
C SER A 4 41.07 -26.40 -18.45
N SER A 5 39.79 -26.09 -18.59
CA SER A 5 39.11 -25.06 -17.81
C SER A 5 38.75 -25.63 -16.43
N SER A 6 39.46 -25.17 -15.40
CA SER A 6 39.10 -25.43 -14.01
C SER A 6 37.82 -24.65 -13.68
N GLY A 7 36.68 -25.22 -14.03
CA GLY A 7 35.37 -24.74 -13.58
C GLY A 7 35.22 -25.06 -12.10
N ASN A 8 35.43 -24.05 -11.25
CA ASN A 8 34.98 -24.09 -9.87
C ASN A 8 33.45 -24.20 -9.88
N ASN A 9 32.94 -25.42 -9.95
CA ASN A 9 31.57 -25.76 -9.59
C ASN A 9 31.50 -25.70 -8.07
N GLY A 10 31.49 -24.48 -7.54
CA GLY A 10 30.97 -24.22 -6.21
C GLY A 10 29.50 -24.60 -6.24
N SER A 11 29.22 -25.87 -5.96
CA SER A 11 27.92 -26.39 -5.55
C SER A 11 27.59 -25.73 -4.22
N GLY A 12 27.26 -24.44 -4.26
CA GLY A 12 26.77 -23.71 -3.11
C GLY A 12 25.40 -24.27 -2.78
N ASP A 13 25.36 -25.15 -1.79
CA ASP A 13 24.15 -25.47 -1.05
C ASP A 13 23.33 -24.19 -0.84
N PRO A 14 22.02 -24.18 -1.18
CA PRO A 14 21.14 -23.04 -0.92
C PRO A 14 20.85 -22.84 0.58
N ASP A 15 21.56 -23.53 1.48
CA ASP A 15 21.20 -23.73 2.87
C ASP A 15 21.71 -22.66 3.84
N PHE A 16 22.60 -21.76 3.40
CA PHE A 16 22.90 -20.52 4.15
C PHE A 16 21.88 -19.44 3.78
N GLY A 17 20.61 -19.74 4.05
CA GLY A 17 19.46 -18.90 3.73
C GLY A 17 19.56 -17.56 4.45
N MET A 18 19.74 -16.48 3.70
CA MET A 18 19.46 -15.14 4.20
C MET A 18 18.04 -15.16 4.79
N PHE A 19 17.88 -14.87 6.07
CA PHE A 19 16.55 -14.80 6.68
C PHE A 19 15.93 -13.44 6.38
N CYS A 20 14.64 -13.45 6.07
CA CYS A 20 13.88 -12.21 5.99
C CYS A 20 13.65 -11.68 7.40
N PHE A 21 13.41 -10.37 7.56
CA PHE A 21 12.96 -9.79 8.84
C PHE A 21 11.66 -10.40 9.38
N CYS A 22 10.91 -11.15 8.55
CA CYS A 22 9.75 -11.92 8.99
C CYS A 22 10.10 -13.28 9.62
N GLY A 23 11.38 -13.66 9.71
CA GLY A 23 11.85 -14.93 10.31
C GLY A 23 11.90 -16.12 9.35
N GLU A 24 11.46 -15.96 8.09
CA GLU A 24 11.43 -17.03 7.09
C GLU A 24 12.67 -17.01 6.19
N PRO A 25 13.13 -18.16 5.66
CA PRO A 25 14.25 -18.22 4.73
C PRO A 25 13.90 -17.47 3.42
N THR A 26 14.83 -16.64 2.94
CA THR A 26 14.65 -15.92 1.67
C THR A 26 15.09 -16.79 0.50
N PRO A 27 14.16 -17.22 -0.38
CA PRO A 27 14.53 -17.93 -1.59
C PRO A 27 15.31 -17.00 -2.53
N LEU A 28 16.35 -17.55 -3.17
CA LEU A 28 17.03 -16.89 -4.27
C LEU A 28 16.11 -16.89 -5.50
N ARG A 29 15.68 -15.71 -5.95
CA ARG A 29 14.81 -15.52 -7.11
C ARG A 29 15.59 -14.93 -8.28
N LYS A 30 15.10 -15.14 -9.49
CA LYS A 30 15.61 -14.52 -10.72
C LYS A 30 14.57 -13.55 -11.28
N SER A 31 14.99 -12.34 -11.61
CA SER A 31 14.12 -11.34 -12.24
C SER A 31 13.81 -11.72 -13.68
N GLY A 32 12.52 -11.76 -14.01
CA GLY A 32 12.00 -11.88 -15.38
C GLY A 32 11.57 -10.54 -15.99
N THR A 33 11.88 -9.41 -15.33
CA THR A 33 11.49 -8.09 -15.84
C THR A 33 12.38 -7.65 -16.99
N GLN A 34 11.80 -6.98 -17.99
CA GLN A 34 12.55 -6.45 -19.15
C GLN A 34 13.62 -5.44 -18.74
N LYS A 35 13.37 -4.66 -17.69
CA LYS A 35 14.31 -3.67 -17.15
C LYS A 35 15.54 -4.30 -16.48
N ASN A 36 15.42 -5.54 -16.01
CA ASN A 36 16.49 -6.20 -15.25
C ASN A 36 16.43 -7.72 -15.46
N PRO A 37 16.72 -8.20 -16.68
CA PRO A 37 16.58 -9.61 -17.02
C PRO A 37 17.67 -10.44 -16.34
N GLY A 38 17.32 -11.58 -15.77
CA GLY A 38 18.29 -12.57 -15.29
C GLY A 38 18.99 -12.25 -13.96
N ARG A 39 18.84 -11.04 -13.42
CA ARG A 39 19.45 -10.67 -12.12
C ARG A 39 18.86 -11.49 -10.98
N ARG A 40 19.75 -12.07 -10.17
CA ARG A 40 19.39 -12.84 -8.98
C ARG A 40 19.19 -11.90 -7.78
N PHE A 41 18.18 -12.15 -6.97
CA PHE A 41 17.90 -11.37 -5.77
C PHE A 41 17.30 -12.26 -4.67
N PHE A 42 17.59 -11.94 -3.42
CA PHE A 42 16.91 -12.51 -2.26
C PHE A 42 15.63 -11.72 -2.01
N GLY A 43 14.50 -12.42 -1.90
CA GLY A 43 13.21 -11.78 -1.66
C GLY A 43 12.35 -12.60 -0.72
N CYS A 44 11.61 -11.91 0.16
CA CYS A 44 10.68 -12.57 1.08
C CYS A 44 9.64 -13.40 0.29
N ALA A 45 9.46 -14.66 0.66
CA ALA A 45 8.43 -15.51 0.06
C ALA A 45 7.01 -14.93 0.26
N ASN A 46 6.80 -14.22 1.37
CA ASN A 46 5.53 -13.60 1.73
C ASN A 46 5.31 -12.20 1.12
N TYR A 47 6.26 -11.65 0.35
CA TYR A 47 6.13 -10.30 -0.23
C TYR A 47 4.84 -10.14 -1.05
N LYS A 48 4.45 -11.16 -1.82
CA LYS A 48 3.19 -11.16 -2.60
C LYS A 48 1.94 -11.34 -1.75
N ARG A 49 2.04 -11.96 -0.58
CA ARG A 49 0.91 -12.13 0.34
C ARG A 49 0.51 -10.77 0.92
N THR A 50 1.50 -9.97 1.31
CA THR A 50 1.27 -8.60 1.79
C THR A 50 0.59 -7.75 0.73
N THR A 51 1.00 -7.82 -0.54
CA THR A 51 0.36 -7.02 -1.61
C THR A 51 -1.10 -7.39 -1.82
N ILE A 52 -1.45 -8.68 -1.77
CA ILE A 52 -2.85 -9.13 -1.91
C ILE A 52 -3.69 -8.66 -0.72
N THR A 53 -3.17 -8.77 0.52
CA THR A 53 -3.90 -8.30 1.71
C THR A 53 -4.09 -6.78 1.73
N MET A 54 -3.10 -6.02 1.24
CA MET A 54 -3.22 -4.56 1.13
C MET A 54 -4.21 -4.18 0.02
N GLN A 55 -4.24 -4.90 -1.10
CA GLN A 55 -5.23 -4.69 -2.15
C GLN A 55 -6.66 -4.92 -1.65
N MET A 56 -6.92 -6.02 -0.94
CA MET A 56 -8.23 -6.26 -0.34
C MET A 56 -8.64 -5.14 0.63
N LYS A 57 -7.70 -4.62 1.43
CA LYS A 57 -7.96 -3.49 2.33
C LYS A 57 -8.25 -2.18 1.58
N ILE A 58 -7.50 -1.90 0.52
CA ILE A 58 -7.71 -0.72 -0.33
C ILE A 58 -9.08 -0.78 -1.00
N GLU A 59 -9.47 -1.94 -1.54
CA GLU A 59 -10.79 -2.13 -2.16
C GLU A 59 -11.94 -2.04 -1.14
N ALA A 60 -11.76 -2.58 0.07
CA ALA A 60 -12.74 -2.45 1.14
C ALA A 60 -12.93 -0.98 1.55
N MET A 61 -11.84 -0.25 1.76
CA MET A 61 -11.90 1.19 2.07
C MET A 61 -12.51 1.99 0.92
N GLN A 62 -12.22 1.63 -0.34
CA GLN A 62 -12.81 2.29 -1.50
C GLN A 62 -14.34 2.12 -1.52
N LYS A 63 -14.85 0.93 -1.19
CA LYS A 63 -16.30 0.70 -1.08
C LYS A 63 -16.94 1.54 0.02
N GLU A 64 -16.26 1.76 1.14
CA GLU A 64 -16.75 2.63 2.21
C GLU A 64 -16.82 4.10 1.78
N ILE A 65 -15.79 4.57 1.06
CA ILE A 65 -15.75 5.91 0.46
C ILE A 65 -16.89 6.07 -0.56
N ASP A 66 -17.08 5.09 -1.45
CA ASP A 66 -18.14 5.13 -2.46
C ASP A 66 -19.54 5.10 -1.81
N ALA A 67 -19.72 4.28 -0.77
CA ALA A 67 -20.96 4.26 0.01
C ALA A 67 -21.22 5.60 0.73
N MET A 68 -20.17 6.25 1.23
CA MET A 68 -20.27 7.58 1.82
C MET A 68 -20.67 8.63 0.78
N LEU A 69 -20.04 8.62 -0.41
CA LEU A 69 -20.38 9.52 -1.51
C LEU A 69 -21.83 9.33 -1.98
N MET A 70 -22.32 8.09 -2.04
CA MET A 70 -23.71 7.81 -2.41
C MET A 70 -24.72 8.36 -1.39
N ARG A 71 -24.38 8.36 -0.08
CA ARG A 71 -25.21 8.98 0.96
C ARG A 71 -25.27 10.51 0.83
N VAL A 72 -24.16 11.14 0.44
CA VAL A 72 -24.11 12.58 0.17
C VAL A 72 -24.92 12.91 -1.09
N ARG A 73 -24.75 12.13 -2.16
CA ARG A 73 -25.43 12.33 -3.45
C ARG A 73 -26.95 12.14 -3.36
N ASN A 74 -27.43 11.20 -2.55
CA ASN A 74 -28.86 10.97 -2.34
C ASN A 74 -29.54 12.03 -1.49
N GLY A 75 -28.89 13.19 -1.29
CA GLY A 75 -29.53 14.36 -0.71
C GLY A 75 -29.93 14.10 0.73
N GLY A 76 -28.94 13.80 1.59
CA GLY A 76 -29.13 13.90 3.03
C GLY A 76 -29.78 15.25 3.31
N LYS A 77 -31.05 15.22 3.76
CA LYS A 77 -31.84 16.42 4.03
C LYS A 77 -31.17 17.18 5.16
N MET A 78 -30.29 18.12 4.82
CA MET A 78 -29.81 19.09 5.80
C MET A 78 -31.01 19.86 6.30
N ASN A 79 -31.19 19.85 7.61
CA ASN A 79 -32.27 20.60 8.23
C ASN A 79 -31.98 22.09 8.02
N TRP A 80 -32.87 22.79 7.32
CA TRP A 80 -32.70 24.22 7.03
C TRP A 80 -32.55 25.07 8.29
N ASN A 81 -33.17 24.69 9.42
CA ASN A 81 -32.97 25.37 10.69
C ASN A 81 -31.52 25.23 11.18
N TYR A 82 -30.92 24.05 10.97
CA TYR A 82 -29.51 23.82 11.34
C TYR A 82 -28.56 24.64 10.46
N LEU A 83 -28.86 24.75 9.16
CA LEU A 83 -28.08 25.60 8.26
C LEU A 83 -28.14 27.07 8.70
N TRP A 84 -29.33 27.58 9.05
CA TRP A 84 -29.51 28.93 9.58
C TRP A 84 -28.78 29.16 10.90
N ILE A 85 -28.80 28.18 11.81
CA ILE A 85 -28.04 28.25 13.07
C ILE A 85 -26.54 28.35 12.79
N VAL A 86 -26.00 27.50 11.91
CA VAL A 86 -24.56 27.51 11.59
C VAL A 86 -24.17 28.83 10.92
N VAL A 87 -24.94 29.31 9.95
CA VAL A 87 -24.70 30.60 9.29
C VAL A 87 -24.78 31.75 10.30
N PHE A 88 -25.80 31.77 11.16
CA PHE A 88 -25.94 32.79 12.20
C PHE A 88 -24.79 32.78 13.20
N CYS A 89 -24.33 31.60 13.64
CA CYS A 89 -23.19 31.47 14.54
C CYS A 89 -21.90 31.97 13.90
N VAL A 90 -21.64 31.63 12.63
CA VAL A 90 -20.44 32.09 11.90
C VAL A 90 -20.48 33.60 11.70
N VAL A 91 -21.61 34.16 11.25
CA VAL A 91 -21.77 35.61 11.08
C VAL A 91 -21.63 36.34 12.41
N SER A 92 -22.29 35.88 13.48
CA SER A 92 -22.18 36.48 14.81
C SER A 92 -20.75 36.41 15.37
N TYR A 93 -20.03 35.31 15.13
CA TYR A 93 -18.62 35.19 15.52
C TYR A 93 -17.74 36.18 14.74
N MET A 94 -17.96 36.35 13.44
CA MET A 94 -17.18 37.27 12.60
C MET A 94 -17.47 38.74 12.94
N PHE A 95 -18.73 39.10 13.23
CA PHE A 95 -19.11 40.46 13.65
C PHE A 95 -18.76 40.75 15.12
N GLY A 96 -18.84 39.75 16.00
CA GLY A 96 -18.43 39.87 17.40
C GLY A 96 -16.93 40.09 17.56
N LYS A 97 -16.11 39.60 16.62
CA LYS A 97 -14.66 39.82 16.61
C LYS A 97 -14.24 41.19 16.04
N SER A 98 -15.16 41.90 15.39
CA SER A 98 -14.88 43.22 14.79
C SER A 98 -15.19 44.40 15.73
N ASN A 99 -15.75 44.14 16.92
CA ASN A 99 -16.12 45.13 17.94
C ASN A 99 -15.30 44.99 19.24
N GLN A 100 -14.16 44.30 19.19
CA GLN A 100 -13.19 44.17 20.28
C GLN A 100 -11.81 44.56 19.77
#